data_AF-A0A3M2EKN8-F1
#
_entry.id   AF-A0A3M2EKN8-F1
#
_cell.length_a   1.000
_cell.length_b   1.000
_cell.length_c   1.000
_cell.angle_alpha   90.00
_cell.angle_beta   90.00
_cell.angle_gamma   90.00
#
_symmetry.space_group_name_H-M   'P 1'
#
loop_
_entity.id
_entity.type
_entity.pdbx_description
1 polymer ?
#
loop_
_entity_poly.entity_id
_entity_poly.type
_entity_poly.pdbx_seq_one_letter_code
_entity_poly.pdbx_strand_id
1 'polypeptide(L)'
;MVWLLLGAVPILAPVAAQAVREEEDVATTIKLRGYDCPGRVVHDLTRRSRSDGGREVEATCSNGRRFRITVDGEGRLRVTPLR
;
A
#
# COMPACT_ATOMS: atom_id res chain seq x y z
N MET A 1 -54.65 -22.91 5.93
CA MET A 1 -54.14 -22.21 4.74
C MET A 1 -53.88 -20.78 5.19
N VAL A 2 -52.69 -20.20 5.25
CA VAL A 2 -51.40 -20.39 4.55
C VAL A 2 -50.33 -19.80 5.50
N TRP A 3 -49.57 -20.62 6.22
CA TRP A 3 -48.11 -20.82 6.09
C TRP A 3 -47.29 -19.71 5.41
N LEU A 4 -46.17 -19.38 6.07
CA LEU A 4 -44.97 -18.71 5.53
C LEU A 4 -45.13 -17.29 5.01
N LEU A 5 -44.56 -16.32 5.74
CA LEU A 5 -43.71 -15.29 5.16
C LEU A 5 -42.72 -14.84 6.26
N LEU A 6 -41.86 -15.78 6.70
CA LEU A 6 -40.53 -15.44 7.22
C LEU A 6 -39.74 -14.90 6.01
N GLY A 7 -39.99 -13.64 5.66
CA GLY A 7 -39.27 -12.94 4.60
C GLY A 7 -37.85 -12.68 5.06
N ALA A 8 -36.92 -13.44 4.49
CA ALA A 8 -35.49 -13.34 4.70
C ALA A 8 -35.02 -11.88 4.64
N VAL A 9 -34.54 -11.36 5.78
CA VAL A 9 -33.71 -10.16 5.80
C VAL A 9 -32.37 -10.58 5.19
N PRO A 10 -31.98 -10.09 4.00
CA PRO A 10 -30.64 -10.32 3.52
C PRO A 10 -29.71 -9.58 4.48
N ILE A 11 -28.93 -10.35 5.24
CA ILE A 11 -27.81 -9.84 6.01
C ILE A 11 -26.83 -9.31 4.96
N LEU A 12 -26.91 -8.00 4.69
CA LEU A 12 -25.91 -7.24 3.96
C LEU A 12 -24.62 -7.32 4.78
N ALA A 13 -23.89 -8.41 4.63
CA ALA A 13 -22.54 -8.53 5.15
C ALA A 13 -21.75 -7.36 4.56
N PRO A 14 -21.15 -6.49 5.39
CA PRO A 14 -20.28 -5.46 4.88
C PRO A 14 -19.14 -6.16 4.15
N VAL A 15 -19.08 -5.97 2.83
CA VAL A 15 -17.94 -6.40 2.04
C VAL A 15 -16.77 -5.61 2.61
N ALA A 16 -15.94 -6.27 3.40
CA ALA A 16 -14.72 -5.68 3.92
C ALA A 16 -13.85 -5.38 2.70
N ALA A 17 -13.98 -4.18 2.15
CA ALA A 17 -13.05 -3.64 1.18
C ALA A 17 -11.71 -3.58 1.89
N GLN A 18 -10.87 -4.59 1.62
CA GLN A 18 -9.50 -4.64 2.10
C GLN A 18 -8.75 -3.53 1.37
N ALA A 19 -8.81 -2.32 1.91
CA ALA A 19 -7.92 -1.24 1.53
C ALA A 19 -6.51 -1.76 1.84
N VAL A 20 -5.80 -2.21 0.79
CA VAL A 20 -4.41 -2.65 0.91
C VAL A 20 -3.68 -1.54 1.63
N ARG A 21 -3.03 -1.90 2.73
CA ARG A 21 -2.35 -0.93 3.57
C ARG A 21 -1.22 -0.31 2.75
N GLU A 22 -1.04 1.00 2.89
CA GLU A 22 -0.01 1.72 2.13
C GLU A 22 1.38 1.11 2.37
N GLU A 23 1.63 0.61 3.57
CA GLU A 23 2.86 -0.08 3.93
C GLU A 23 3.07 -1.39 3.15
N GLU A 24 1.99 -2.07 2.77
CA GLU A 24 2.03 -3.29 1.94
C GLU A 24 2.25 -2.96 0.47
N ASP A 25 1.63 -1.89 -0.02
CA ASP A 25 1.77 -1.43 -1.40
C ASP A 25 3.20 -0.94 -1.68
N VAL A 26 3.80 -0.19 -0.74
CA VAL A 26 5.20 0.24 -0.83
C VAL A 26 6.15 -0.95 -0.78
N ALA A 27 5.94 -1.91 0.14
CA ALA A 27 6.76 -3.13 0.20
C ALA A 27 6.70 -3.91 -1.13
N THR A 28 5.50 -4.04 -1.68
CA THR A 28 5.28 -4.73 -2.97
C THR A 28 5.96 -3.99 -4.11
N THR A 29 5.85 -2.66 -4.16
CA THR A 29 6.52 -1.82 -5.17
C THR A 29 8.03 -2.00 -5.14
N ILE A 30 8.66 -1.99 -3.97
CA ILE A 30 10.11 -2.21 -3.82
C ILE A 30 10.52 -3.57 -4.38
N LYS A 31 9.76 -4.63 -4.06
CA LYS A 31 10.01 -5.99 -4.59
C LYS A 31 9.84 -6.07 -6.11
N LEU A 32 8.78 -5.48 -6.66
CA LEU A 32 8.52 -5.47 -8.10
C LEU A 32 9.62 -4.74 -8.88
N ARG A 33 10.36 -3.83 -8.23
CA ARG A 33 11.55 -3.18 -8.80
C ARG A 33 12.84 -3.99 -8.66
N GLY A 34 12.77 -5.21 -8.14
CA GLY A 34 13.91 -6.13 -8.03
C GLY A 34 14.74 -5.96 -6.77
N TYR A 35 14.28 -5.19 -5.78
CA TYR A 35 14.98 -5.04 -4.52
C TYR A 35 14.48 -6.04 -3.46
N ASP A 36 15.41 -6.52 -2.64
CA ASP A 36 15.08 -7.39 -1.52
C ASP A 36 14.52 -6.57 -0.34
N CYS A 37 13.21 -6.70 -0.14
CA CYS A 37 12.45 -6.15 0.97
C CYS A 37 11.64 -7.27 1.62
N PRO A 38 12.21 -8.02 2.57
CA PRO A 38 11.52 -9.16 3.18
C PRO A 38 10.33 -8.68 4.02
N GLY A 39 9.34 -9.55 4.19
CA GLY A 39 8.09 -9.24 4.88
C GLY A 39 6.99 -8.70 3.94
N ARG A 40 5.79 -8.48 4.48
CA ARG A 40 4.64 -7.95 3.71
C ARG A 40 4.50 -6.44 3.81
N VAL A 41 5.06 -5.83 4.86
CA VAL A 41 4.92 -4.40 5.17
C VAL A 41 6.30 -3.77 5.34
N VAL A 42 6.41 -2.48 5.01
CA VAL A 42 7.52 -1.62 5.45
C VAL A 42 7.19 -0.94 6.78
N HIS A 43 8.22 -0.42 7.43
CA HIS A 43 8.14 0.41 8.62
C HIS A 43 8.77 1.79 8.36
N ASP A 44 8.60 2.74 9.28
CA ASP A 44 9.13 4.10 9.19
C ASP A 44 8.78 4.84 7.89
N LEU A 45 7.53 4.72 7.45
CA LEU A 45 7.06 5.33 6.21
C LEU A 45 6.94 6.85 6.38
N THR A 46 7.76 7.60 5.66
CA THR A 46 7.77 9.07 5.67
C THR A 46 7.41 9.59 4.28
N ARG A 47 6.35 10.39 4.18
CA ARG A 47 5.91 10.99 2.92
C ARG A 47 6.26 12.48 2.88
N ARG A 48 6.75 12.94 1.73
CA ARG A 48 7.01 14.35 1.43
C ARG A 48 6.46 14.69 0.06
N SER A 49 5.80 15.82 -0.06
CA SER A 49 5.47 16.41 -1.36
C SER A 49 6.66 17.23 -1.83
N ARG A 50 7.03 17.10 -3.10
CA ARG A 50 8.06 17.94 -3.72
C ARG A 50 7.43 19.15 -4.38
N SER A 51 8.20 20.23 -4.47
CA SER A 51 7.78 21.52 -5.04
C SER A 51 7.43 21.45 -6.54
N ASP A 52 7.88 20.42 -7.25
CA ASP A 52 7.58 20.14 -8.66
C ASP A 52 6.26 19.36 -8.85
N GLY A 53 5.46 19.19 -7.79
CA GLY A 53 4.25 18.38 -7.81
C GLY A 53 4.50 16.88 -7.67
N GLY A 54 5.77 16.46 -7.56
CA GLY A 54 6.15 15.09 -7.29
C GLY A 54 5.87 14.66 -5.83
N ARG A 55 5.97 13.36 -5.59
CA ARG A 55 5.89 12.75 -4.26
C ARG A 55 7.17 11.98 -3.97
N GLU A 56 7.61 12.04 -2.74
CA GLU A 56 8.72 11.26 -2.21
C GLU A 56 8.23 10.47 -1.00
N VAL A 57 8.56 9.19 -0.97
CA VAL A 57 8.28 8.28 0.14
C VAL A 57 9.58 7.63 0.55
N GLU A 58 9.93 7.72 1.83
CA GLU A 58 11.01 6.93 2.42
C GLU A 58 10.40 5.81 3.26
N ALA A 59 10.97 4.62 3.17
CA ALA A 59 10.49 3.44 3.87
C ALA A 59 11.65 2.53 4.28
N THR A 60 11.48 1.83 5.39
CA THR A 60 12.44 0.85 5.92
C THR A 60 11.85 -0.55 5.81
N CYS A 61 12.54 -1.47 5.15
CA CYS A 61 12.16 -2.88 5.08
C CYS A 61 12.53 -3.60 6.39
N SER A 62 11.93 -4.77 6.63
CA SER A 62 12.16 -5.54 7.86
C SER A 62 13.61 -6.01 8.07
N ASN A 63 14.41 -6.08 7.00
CA ASN A 63 15.86 -6.34 7.05
C ASN A 63 16.70 -5.09 7.39
N GLY A 64 16.07 -3.96 7.72
CA GLY A 64 16.74 -2.70 8.03
C GLY A 64 17.19 -1.91 6.80
N ARG A 65 16.97 -2.41 5.58
CA ARG A 65 17.31 -1.67 4.35
C ARG A 65 16.31 -0.54 4.15
N ARG A 66 16.83 0.65 3.85
CA ARG A 66 16.02 1.84 3.62
C ARG A 66 15.92 2.13 2.12
N PHE A 67 14.77 2.60 1.68
CA PHE A 67 14.49 2.92 0.30
C PHE A 67 13.80 4.26 0.19
N ARG A 68 14.12 4.98 -0.87
CA ARG A 68 13.44 6.18 -1.31
C ARG A 68 12.71 5.89 -2.62
N ILE A 69 11.41 6.09 -2.59
CA ILE A 69 10.53 6.02 -3.74
C ILE A 69 10.19 7.45 -4.13
N THR A 70 10.49 7.84 -5.36
CA THR A 70 10.07 9.13 -5.92
C THR A 70 9.09 8.89 -7.06
N VAL A 71 8.04 9.71 -7.10
CA VAL A 71 7.08 9.80 -8.19
C VAL A 71 7.16 11.24 -8.69
N ASP A 72 7.52 11.46 -9.95
CA ASP A 72 7.53 12.81 -10.52
C ASP A 72 6.11 13.30 -10.88
N GLY A 73 6.00 14.54 -11.31
CA GLY A 73 4.72 15.13 -11.75
C GLY A 73 4.12 14.46 -12.99
N GLU A 74 4.90 13.66 -13.74
CA GLU A 74 4.42 12.85 -14.87
C GLU A 74 3.98 11.45 -14.43
N GLY A 75 4.13 11.10 -13.14
CA GLY A 75 3.78 9.79 -12.60
C GLY A 75 4.88 8.73 -12.76
N ARG A 76 6.11 9.09 -13.17
CA ARG A 76 7.21 8.13 -13.26
C ARG A 76 7.74 7.80 -11.88
N LEU A 77 7.74 6.51 -11.57
CA LEU A 77 8.18 5.99 -10.29
C LEU A 77 9.65 5.55 -10.35
N ARG A 78 10.47 5.95 -9.38
CA ARG A 78 11.86 5.51 -9.20
C ARG A 78 12.08 5.02 -7.78
N VAL A 79 12.71 3.85 -7.62
CA VAL A 79 13.08 3.30 -6.31
C VAL A 79 14.60 3.30 -6.20
N THR A 80 15.11 3.95 -5.16
CA THR A 80 16.53 4.12 -4.89
C THR A 80 16.85 3.61 -3.48
N PRO A 81 17.81 2.71 -3.29
CA PRO A 81 18.25 2.30 -1.96
C PRO A 81 18.96 3.47 -1.27
N LEU A 82 18.69 3.63 0.03
CA LEU A 82 19.39 4.56 0.92
C LEU A 82 20.46 3.78 1.68
N ARG A 83 21.65 4.36 1.82
CA ARG A 83 22.75 3.80 2.61
C ARG A 83 22.61 4.14 4.08
#